data_AF-I6WIC3-F1
#
_entry.id   AF-I6WIC3-F1
#
_cell.length_a   1.000
_cell.length_b   1.000
_cell.length_c   1.000
_cell.angle_alpha   90.00
_cell.angle_beta   90.00
_cell.angle_gamma   90.00
#
_symmetry.space_group_name_H-M   'P 1'
#
loop_
_entity.id
_entity.type
_entity.pdbx_description
1 polymer ?
#
loop_
_entity_poly.entity_id
_entity_poly.type
_entity_poly.pdbx_seq_one_letter_code
_entity_poly.pdbx_strand_id
1 'polypeptide(L)'
;MEAQIKATSTSNGNSNNNSNGGGSTSAPTSVTPLITNGNVIKTKNGVKTQLNDMKITAQQNKQATIRNLAKLLMNSMYGRFGMHPTLTSNHIWTQQQIKGITKAWMIENRIPLGEFELVTTILNKEWILETQGEKGLRKQLENLGNKTNVAIAAAVTAHSRIIINQFKLEALALGLDLYYSDTDSLVLSGELPSEMIDSATLGKLKLEHKIKEGHSYPTYFFLKILTYVYVTPLSRPPSPTGPRFLLI
;
A
#
# COMPACT_ATOMS: atom_id res chain seq x y z
N MET A 1 -24.98 -13.58 -40.37
CA MET A 1 -24.92 -12.80 -41.61
C MET A 1 -25.82 -11.59 -41.43
N GLU A 2 -25.19 -10.41 -41.43
CA GLU A 2 -25.68 -9.09 -41.89
C GLU A 2 -27.07 -8.62 -41.41
N ALA A 3 -27.15 -7.70 -40.44
CA ALA A 3 -27.00 -6.23 -40.56
C ALA A 3 -28.14 -5.54 -41.35
N GLN A 4 -28.88 -4.64 -40.70
CA GLN A 4 -28.62 -3.19 -40.80
C GLN A 4 -29.62 -2.34 -39.99
N ILE A 5 -29.08 -1.22 -39.54
CA ILE A 5 -29.63 -0.20 -38.65
C ILE A 5 -30.35 0.86 -39.50
N LYS A 6 -31.50 1.34 -39.01
CA LYS A 6 -32.26 2.46 -39.56
C LYS A 6 -31.77 3.76 -38.93
N ALA A 7 -31.33 4.71 -39.74
CA ALA A 7 -30.97 6.07 -39.34
C ALA A 7 -32.22 6.95 -39.22
N THR A 8 -32.24 7.85 -38.23
CA THR A 8 -33.09 9.04 -38.25
C THR A 8 -32.25 10.25 -37.84
N SER A 9 -32.08 11.16 -38.79
CA SER A 9 -31.54 12.51 -38.64
C SER A 9 -32.58 13.46 -38.07
N THR A 10 -32.17 14.41 -37.23
CA THR A 10 -32.84 15.71 -37.16
C THR A 10 -31.83 16.81 -36.85
N SER A 11 -31.90 17.85 -37.67
CA SER A 11 -31.10 19.07 -37.68
C SER A 11 -31.45 20.04 -36.55
N ASN A 12 -30.49 20.87 -36.13
CA ASN A 12 -30.65 22.32 -36.23
C ASN A 12 -29.31 23.02 -36.01
N GLY A 13 -28.95 23.88 -36.96
CA GLY A 13 -27.76 24.72 -36.89
C GLY A 13 -27.99 26.01 -36.12
N ASN A 14 -26.91 26.61 -35.67
CA ASN A 14 -26.72 28.05 -35.79
C ASN A 14 -25.23 28.36 -35.83
N SER A 15 -24.86 29.19 -36.80
CA SER A 15 -23.49 29.65 -37.07
C SER A 15 -23.34 31.05 -36.51
N ASN A 16 -22.25 31.36 -35.81
CA ASN A 16 -21.75 32.73 -35.78
C ASN A 16 -20.25 32.75 -35.47
N ASN A 17 -19.48 33.21 -36.45
CA ASN A 17 -18.07 33.55 -36.35
C ASN A 17 -17.90 34.89 -35.63
N ASN A 18 -16.91 34.99 -34.73
CA ASN A 18 -16.10 36.21 -34.69
C ASN A 18 -14.68 35.91 -34.16
N SER A 19 -13.71 36.37 -34.93
CA SER A 19 -12.26 36.32 -34.72
C SER A 19 -11.78 37.56 -33.95
N ASN A 20 -10.91 37.41 -32.94
CA ASN A 20 -9.57 38.05 -32.84
C ASN A 20 -8.90 37.83 -31.47
N GLY A 21 -7.56 37.78 -31.45
CA GLY A 21 -6.75 38.22 -30.31
C GLY A 21 -6.02 37.12 -29.52
N GLY A 22 -4.69 37.07 -29.67
CA GLY A 22 -3.79 36.12 -29.02
C GLY A 22 -3.63 36.29 -27.50
N GLY A 23 -3.21 35.20 -26.86
CA GLY A 23 -2.83 35.15 -25.44
C GLY A 23 -2.44 33.72 -25.04
N SER A 24 -1.19 33.55 -24.63
CA SER A 24 -0.53 32.30 -24.25
C SER A 24 -1.30 31.46 -23.22
N THR A 25 -1.64 30.20 -23.54
CA THR A 25 -1.73 29.09 -22.56
C THR A 25 -1.58 27.73 -23.27
N SER A 26 -0.56 26.97 -22.90
CA SER A 26 -0.37 25.56 -23.27
C SER A 26 0.25 24.86 -22.06
N ALA A 27 -0.22 23.75 -21.52
CA ALA A 27 -1.41 22.93 -21.74
C ALA A 27 -1.64 22.12 -20.44
N PRO A 28 -2.87 21.69 -20.10
CA PRO A 28 -3.09 20.79 -18.98
C PRO A 28 -2.69 19.37 -19.36
N THR A 29 -1.81 18.73 -18.58
CA THR A 29 -1.42 17.33 -18.80
C THR A 29 -2.60 16.43 -18.48
N SER A 30 -3.28 15.98 -19.54
CA SER A 30 -4.43 15.09 -19.52
C SER A 30 -4.09 13.74 -18.90
N VAL A 31 -4.85 13.35 -17.88
CA VAL A 31 -4.91 11.98 -17.37
C VAL A 31 -5.58 11.13 -18.45
N THR A 32 -4.85 10.21 -19.08
CA THR A 32 -5.43 9.28 -20.07
C THR A 32 -6.39 8.31 -19.36
N PRO A 33 -7.69 8.31 -19.68
CA PRO A 33 -8.61 7.30 -19.18
C PRO A 33 -8.45 6.00 -20.00
N LEU A 34 -8.43 4.86 -19.33
CA LEU A 34 -8.64 3.56 -19.96
C LEU A 34 -10.09 3.53 -20.49
N ILE A 35 -10.24 3.66 -21.82
CA ILE A 35 -11.54 3.60 -22.49
C ILE A 35 -11.90 2.13 -22.69
N THR A 36 -12.91 1.66 -21.96
CA THR A 36 -13.68 0.47 -22.33
C THR A 36 -15.14 0.88 -22.40
N ASN A 37 -15.69 0.94 -23.61
CA ASN A 37 -17.11 1.04 -23.95
C ASN A 37 -17.97 1.98 -23.07
N GLY A 38 -17.97 3.27 -23.43
CA GLY A 38 -19.17 4.12 -23.34
C GLY A 38 -19.70 4.55 -21.98
N ASN A 39 -19.20 4.02 -20.86
CA ASN A 39 -19.49 4.56 -19.54
C ASN A 39 -18.23 5.21 -18.98
N VAL A 40 -18.21 6.54 -18.97
CA VAL A 40 -17.32 7.30 -18.09
C VAL A 40 -17.70 6.89 -16.67
N ILE A 41 -16.99 5.92 -16.10
CA ILE A 41 -16.94 5.76 -14.66
C ILE A 41 -16.31 7.06 -14.18
N LYS A 42 -17.14 8.04 -13.80
CA LYS A 42 -16.71 9.12 -12.92
C LYS A 42 -16.19 8.40 -11.69
N THR A 43 -14.89 8.20 -11.60
CA THR A 43 -14.24 7.58 -10.46
C THR A 43 -14.54 8.49 -9.28
N LYS A 44 -15.61 8.16 -8.55
CA LYS A 44 -15.89 8.70 -7.22
C LYS A 44 -14.55 8.68 -6.50
N ASN A 45 -14.02 9.84 -6.07
CA ASN A 45 -12.69 9.94 -5.45
C ASN A 45 -12.47 8.74 -4.54
N GLY A 46 -11.52 7.88 -4.93
CA GLY A 46 -11.36 6.58 -4.28
C GLY A 46 -11.06 6.77 -2.80
N VAL A 47 -11.40 5.78 -1.97
CA VAL A 47 -11.14 5.81 -0.52
C VAL A 47 -9.68 6.16 -0.20
N LYS A 48 -8.72 5.72 -1.04
CA LYS A 48 -7.30 6.08 -0.90
C LYS A 48 -7.05 7.59 -1.07
N THR A 49 -7.72 8.24 -2.02
CA THR A 49 -7.63 9.69 -2.23
C THR A 49 -8.19 10.44 -1.03
N GLN A 50 -9.37 10.03 -0.54
CA GLN A 50 -9.98 10.63 0.65
C GLN A 50 -9.08 10.51 1.90
N LEU A 51 -8.46 9.35 2.10
CA LEU A 51 -7.51 9.15 3.21
C LEU A 51 -6.24 9.99 3.03
N ASN A 52 -5.76 10.19 1.80
CA ASN A 52 -4.62 11.04 1.55
C ASN A 52 -4.94 12.53 1.82
N ASP A 53 -6.13 12.99 1.42
CA ASP A 53 -6.59 14.35 1.68
C ASP A 53 -6.76 14.59 3.20
N MET A 54 -7.31 13.60 3.91
CA MET A 54 -7.40 13.59 5.37
C MET A 54 -6.02 13.67 6.03
N LYS A 55 -5.04 12.90 5.53
CA LYS A 55 -3.65 12.93 6.00
C LYS A 55 -3.02 14.32 5.80
N ILE A 56 -3.19 14.93 4.63
CA ILE A 56 -2.64 16.26 4.32
C ILE A 56 -3.28 17.33 5.20
N THR A 57 -4.61 17.32 5.30
CA THR A 57 -5.36 18.27 6.14
C THR A 57 -4.96 18.16 7.61
N ALA A 58 -4.85 16.93 8.13
CA ALA A 58 -4.41 16.69 9.50
C ALA A 58 -2.95 17.12 9.74
N GLN A 59 -2.06 16.97 8.75
CA GLN A 59 -0.69 17.47 8.82
C GLN A 59 -0.65 18.99 8.92
N GLN A 60 -1.42 19.70 8.09
CA GLN A 60 -1.52 21.16 8.10
C GLN A 60 -2.09 21.68 9.43
N ASN A 61 -3.09 20.99 9.97
CA ASN A 61 -3.73 21.32 11.24
C ASN A 61 -2.98 20.81 12.49
N LYS A 62 -1.79 20.22 12.33
CA LYS A 62 -0.97 19.63 13.42
C LYS A 62 -1.70 18.57 14.24
N GLN A 63 -2.61 17.82 13.63
CA GLN A 63 -3.40 16.75 14.23
C GLN A 63 -2.73 15.39 14.05
N ALA A 64 -1.72 15.11 14.88
CA ALA A 64 -0.88 13.90 14.75
C ALA A 64 -1.69 12.58 14.77
N THR A 65 -2.70 12.47 15.62
CA THR A 65 -3.53 11.25 15.74
C THR A 65 -4.30 10.95 14.46
N ILE A 66 -4.98 11.96 13.89
CA ILE A 66 -5.79 11.79 12.67
C ILE A 66 -4.87 11.47 11.48
N ARG A 67 -3.73 12.16 11.38
CA ARG A 67 -2.70 11.87 10.39
C ARG A 67 -2.22 10.42 10.48
N ASN A 68 -1.92 9.95 11.69
CA ASN A 68 -1.43 8.59 11.91
C ASN A 68 -2.51 7.54 11.58
N LEU A 69 -3.76 7.80 11.95
CA LEU A 69 -4.89 6.95 11.61
C LEU A 69 -5.09 6.88 10.09
N ALA A 70 -5.09 8.02 9.40
CA ALA A 70 -5.21 8.06 7.94
C ALA A 70 -4.06 7.28 7.26
N LYS A 71 -2.81 7.48 7.71
CA LYS A 71 -1.64 6.73 7.20
C LYS A 71 -1.77 5.23 7.48
N LEU A 72 -2.19 4.83 8.68
CA LEU A 72 -2.38 3.43 9.05
C LEU A 72 -3.43 2.77 8.17
N LEU A 73 -4.56 3.42 7.95
CA LEU A 73 -5.63 2.92 7.09
C LEU A 73 -5.16 2.76 5.65
N MET A 74 -4.43 3.75 5.10
CA MET A 74 -3.85 3.66 3.76
C MET A 74 -2.91 2.46 3.61
N ASN A 75 -2.01 2.24 4.58
CA ASN A 75 -1.07 1.13 4.55
C ASN A 75 -1.77 -0.22 4.77
N SER A 76 -2.78 -0.27 5.62
CA SER A 76 -3.53 -1.51 5.91
C SER A 76 -4.39 -1.96 4.73
N MET A 77 -4.89 -1.02 3.92
CA MET A 77 -5.78 -1.33 2.80
C MET A 77 -5.14 -2.22 1.75
N TYR A 78 -3.89 -1.96 1.34
CA TYR A 78 -3.26 -2.83 0.34
C TYR A 78 -2.90 -4.19 0.93
N GLY A 79 -2.52 -4.24 2.22
CA GLY A 79 -2.26 -5.48 2.95
C GLY A 79 -3.50 -6.38 3.01
N ARG A 80 -4.70 -5.80 3.13
CA ARG A 80 -5.95 -6.56 3.10
C ARG A 80 -6.15 -7.33 1.79
N PHE A 81 -5.70 -6.79 0.65
CA PHE A 81 -5.78 -7.49 -0.64
C PHE A 81 -4.83 -8.70 -0.75
N GLY A 82 -3.72 -8.70 -0.01
CA GLY A 82 -2.74 -9.78 0.03
C GLY A 82 -2.91 -10.75 1.21
N MET A 83 -3.98 -10.61 1.99
CA MET A 83 -4.18 -11.40 3.20
C MET A 83 -4.45 -12.86 2.87
N HIS A 84 -3.61 -13.76 3.38
CA HIS A 84 -3.77 -15.19 3.22
C HIS A 84 -5.06 -15.65 3.94
N PRO A 85 -5.94 -16.44 3.29
CA PRO A 85 -7.11 -16.99 3.96
C PRO A 85 -6.68 -18.05 4.97
N THR A 86 -7.14 -17.92 6.20
CA THR A 86 -6.80 -18.86 7.27
C THR A 86 -7.91 -19.90 7.39
N LEU A 87 -7.55 -21.19 7.42
CA LEU A 87 -8.50 -22.29 7.61
C LEU A 87 -8.73 -22.62 9.09
N THR A 88 -7.94 -22.00 9.96
CA THR A 88 -8.08 -22.11 11.40
C THR A 88 -8.94 -20.98 11.96
N SER A 89 -9.69 -21.31 13.00
CA SER A 89 -10.49 -20.35 13.73
C SER A 89 -10.25 -20.50 15.23
N ASN A 90 -10.10 -19.37 15.91
CA ASN A 90 -9.86 -19.31 17.35
C ASN A 90 -11.15 -18.93 18.08
N HIS A 91 -11.46 -19.67 19.13
CA HIS A 91 -12.67 -19.50 19.91
C HIS A 91 -12.37 -19.54 21.40
N ILE A 92 -13.12 -18.77 22.18
CA ILE A 92 -13.11 -18.86 23.65
C ILE A 92 -14.40 -19.59 24.03
N TRP A 93 -14.27 -20.81 24.52
CA TRP A 93 -15.41 -21.70 24.77
C TRP A 93 -15.32 -22.39 26.13
N THR A 94 -16.48 -22.72 26.70
CA THR A 94 -16.57 -23.60 27.87
C THR A 94 -16.45 -25.07 27.44
N GLN A 95 -16.18 -25.95 28.40
CA GLN A 95 -16.10 -27.39 28.13
C GLN A 95 -17.40 -27.97 27.55
N GLN A 96 -18.56 -27.38 27.87
CA GLN A 96 -19.84 -27.80 27.29
C GLN A 96 -19.94 -27.43 25.81
N GLN A 97 -19.54 -26.20 25.45
CA GLN A 97 -19.54 -25.74 24.06
C GLN A 97 -18.58 -26.57 23.19
N ILE A 98 -17.44 -26.96 23.76
CA ILE A 98 -16.45 -27.77 23.06
C ILE A 98 -16.97 -29.18 22.76
N LYS A 99 -17.74 -29.78 23.67
CA LYS A 99 -18.41 -31.07 23.44
C LYS A 99 -19.46 -31.01 22.32
N GLY A 100 -20.02 -29.82 22.05
CA GLY A 100 -21.01 -29.58 21.01
C GLY A 100 -20.44 -29.34 19.61
N ILE A 101 -19.11 -29.37 19.44
CA ILE A 101 -18.47 -29.10 18.14
C ILE A 101 -18.86 -30.19 17.14
N THR A 102 -19.30 -29.75 15.95
CA THR A 102 -19.63 -30.64 14.83
C THR A 102 -18.36 -31.29 14.26
N LYS A 103 -18.46 -32.50 13.72
CA LYS A 103 -17.35 -33.20 13.04
C LYS A 103 -16.70 -32.44 11.86
N ALA A 104 -17.37 -31.39 11.35
CA ALA A 104 -16.82 -30.47 10.37
C ALA A 104 -15.58 -29.70 10.86
N TRP A 105 -15.35 -29.64 12.17
CA TRP A 105 -14.23 -28.93 12.79
C TRP A 105 -13.42 -29.88 13.67
N MET A 106 -12.11 -29.88 13.49
CA MET A 106 -11.15 -30.57 14.35
C MET A 106 -10.52 -29.58 15.31
N ILE A 107 -10.20 -30.02 16.51
CA ILE A 107 -9.52 -29.20 17.51
C ILE A 107 -8.01 -29.44 17.39
N GLU A 108 -7.28 -28.39 17.04
CA GLU A 108 -5.82 -28.42 16.92
C GLU A 108 -5.13 -28.12 18.25
N ASN A 109 -5.66 -27.15 18.99
CA ASN A 109 -5.04 -26.69 20.22
C ASN A 109 -6.08 -26.24 21.24
N ARG A 110 -5.72 -26.34 22.52
CA ARG A 110 -6.51 -25.89 23.67
C ARG A 110 -5.58 -25.27 24.70
N ILE A 111 -5.92 -24.07 25.14
CA ILE A 111 -5.21 -23.37 26.20
C ILE A 111 -6.23 -23.05 27.31
N PRO A 112 -6.06 -23.59 28.53
CA PRO A 112 -6.96 -23.31 29.64
C PRO A 112 -6.88 -21.84 30.06
N LEU A 113 -8.04 -21.22 30.27
CA LEU A 113 -8.24 -19.85 30.72
C LEU A 113 -9.26 -19.82 31.88
N GLY A 114 -9.03 -20.68 32.88
CA GLY A 114 -9.98 -20.88 33.99
C GLY A 114 -11.20 -21.67 33.53
N GLU A 115 -12.39 -21.07 33.65
CA GLU A 115 -13.68 -21.66 33.23
C GLU A 115 -13.85 -21.78 31.70
N PHE A 116 -12.97 -21.12 30.94
CA PHE A 116 -12.94 -21.14 29.49
C PHE A 116 -11.67 -21.81 28.98
N GLU A 117 -11.68 -22.28 27.73
CA GLU A 117 -10.50 -22.65 26.97
C GLU A 117 -10.42 -21.78 25.71
N LEU A 118 -9.22 -21.31 25.38
CA LEU A 118 -8.91 -20.82 24.04
C LEU A 118 -8.67 -22.03 23.15
N VAL A 119 -9.57 -22.26 22.21
CA VAL A 119 -9.59 -23.41 21.32
C VAL A 119 -9.27 -22.96 19.91
N THR A 120 -8.24 -23.56 19.31
CA THR A 120 -7.97 -23.42 17.88
C THR A 120 -8.60 -24.61 17.17
N THR A 121 -9.44 -24.31 16.19
CA THR A 121 -10.09 -25.31 15.34
C THR A 121 -9.58 -25.21 13.91
N ILE A 122 -9.58 -26.33 13.19
CA ILE A 122 -9.31 -26.41 11.75
C ILE A 122 -10.47 -27.11 11.05
N LEU A 123 -10.76 -26.70 9.83
CA LEU A 123 -11.79 -27.32 9.02
C LEU A 123 -11.40 -28.77 8.64
N ASN A 124 -12.29 -29.73 8.91
CA ASN A 124 -12.14 -31.13 8.49
C ASN A 124 -12.59 -31.31 7.03
N LYS A 125 -11.66 -31.14 6.09
CA LYS A 125 -11.98 -31.13 4.65
C LYS A 125 -12.47 -32.49 4.19
N GLU A 126 -11.85 -33.55 4.67
CA GLU A 126 -12.11 -34.94 4.33
C GLU A 126 -13.54 -35.31 4.73
N TRP A 127 -13.91 -35.06 5.98
CA TRP A 127 -15.27 -35.34 6.47
C TRP A 127 -16.33 -34.54 5.71
N ILE A 128 -16.06 -33.26 5.39
CA ILE A 128 -17.01 -32.42 4.63
C ILE A 128 -17.16 -32.92 3.20
N LEU A 129 -16.06 -33.32 2.54
CA LEU A 129 -16.12 -33.87 1.19
C LEU A 129 -16.92 -35.16 1.15
N GLU A 130 -16.73 -36.05 2.13
CA GLU A 130 -17.47 -37.31 2.22
C GLU A 130 -18.96 -37.11 2.51
N THR A 131 -19.31 -36.14 3.36
CA THR A 131 -20.69 -35.97 3.86
C THR A 131 -21.52 -34.94 3.11
N GLN A 132 -20.89 -33.88 2.59
CA GLN A 132 -21.56 -32.74 1.96
C GLN A 132 -21.09 -32.51 0.52
N GLY A 133 -20.10 -33.26 0.05
CA GLY A 133 -19.51 -33.13 -1.28
C GLY A 133 -18.76 -31.81 -1.49
N GLU A 134 -18.31 -31.59 -2.73
CA GLU A 134 -17.59 -30.37 -3.11
C GLU A 134 -18.38 -29.09 -2.83
N LYS A 135 -19.71 -29.13 -3.01
CA LYS A 135 -20.57 -27.97 -2.79
C LYS A 135 -20.59 -27.55 -1.32
N GLY A 136 -20.61 -28.51 -0.39
CA GLY A 136 -20.49 -28.26 1.05
C GLY A 136 -19.13 -27.67 1.41
N LEU A 137 -18.05 -28.24 0.88
CA LEU A 137 -16.70 -27.75 1.12
C LEU A 137 -16.53 -26.31 0.62
N ARG A 138 -16.97 -26.00 -0.61
CA ARG A 138 -16.90 -24.65 -1.18
C ARG A 138 -17.60 -23.62 -0.29
N LYS A 139 -18.80 -23.93 0.19
CA LYS A 139 -19.55 -23.05 1.10
C LYS A 139 -18.79 -22.78 2.40
N GLN A 140 -18.16 -23.79 2.99
CA GLN A 140 -17.36 -23.61 4.21
C GLN A 140 -16.09 -22.80 3.95
N LEU A 141 -15.40 -23.06 2.84
CA LEU A 141 -14.21 -22.32 2.42
C LEU A 141 -14.53 -20.86 2.08
N GLU A 142 -15.69 -20.58 1.48
CA GLU A 142 -16.15 -19.21 1.21
C GLU A 142 -16.45 -18.43 2.50
N ASN A 143 -17.02 -19.09 3.50
CA ASN A 143 -17.29 -18.48 4.81
C ASN A 143 -16.00 -18.21 5.61
N LEU A 144 -14.99 -19.08 5.48
CA LEU A 144 -13.66 -18.90 6.07
C LEU A 144 -12.78 -17.94 5.25
N GLY A 145 -13.05 -17.85 3.96
CA GLY A 145 -12.29 -17.08 2.99
C GLY A 145 -12.42 -15.59 3.24
N ASN A 146 -11.29 -14.89 3.15
CA ASN A 146 -11.31 -13.44 3.12
C ASN A 146 -11.65 -12.98 1.70
N LYS A 147 -12.50 -11.97 1.56
CA LYS A 147 -12.68 -11.25 0.28
C LYS A 147 -11.40 -10.46 -0.01
N THR A 148 -10.47 -11.08 -0.73
CA THR A 148 -9.17 -10.51 -1.09
C THR A 148 -8.92 -10.64 -2.58
N ASN A 149 -7.95 -9.89 -3.10
CA ASN A 149 -7.53 -9.98 -4.49
C ASN A 149 -6.01 -9.83 -4.52
N VAL A 150 -5.33 -10.97 -4.49
CA VAL A 150 -3.86 -11.02 -4.44
C VAL A 150 -3.21 -10.33 -5.65
N ALA A 151 -3.89 -10.31 -6.80
CA ALA A 151 -3.37 -9.62 -7.99
C ALA A 151 -3.31 -8.10 -7.79
N ILE A 152 -4.27 -7.50 -7.07
CA ILE A 152 -4.21 -6.08 -6.70
C ILE A 152 -3.02 -5.82 -5.78
N ALA A 153 -2.83 -6.65 -4.75
CA ALA A 153 -1.68 -6.51 -3.84
C ALA A 153 -0.34 -6.65 -4.59
N ALA A 154 -0.22 -7.67 -5.45
CA ALA A 154 0.96 -7.91 -6.26
C ALA A 154 1.26 -6.74 -7.21
N ALA A 155 0.24 -6.20 -7.89
CA ALA A 155 0.38 -5.04 -8.76
C ALA A 155 0.85 -3.80 -7.98
N VAL A 156 0.24 -3.50 -6.84
CA VAL A 156 0.66 -2.38 -5.97
C VAL A 156 2.10 -2.55 -5.54
N THR A 157 2.50 -3.74 -5.05
CA THR A 157 3.88 -3.99 -4.63
C THR A 157 4.88 -3.90 -5.79
N ALA A 158 4.53 -4.42 -6.97
CA ALA A 158 5.36 -4.34 -8.16
C ALA A 158 5.58 -2.88 -8.58
N HIS A 159 4.51 -2.08 -8.65
CA HIS A 159 4.61 -0.66 -8.98
C HIS A 159 5.43 0.13 -7.95
N SER A 160 5.25 -0.13 -6.65
CA SER A 160 6.09 0.49 -5.60
C SER A 160 7.58 0.15 -5.80
N ARG A 161 7.90 -1.11 -6.13
CA ARG A 161 9.28 -1.53 -6.41
C ARG A 161 9.88 -0.88 -7.66
N ILE A 162 9.07 -0.71 -8.71
CA ILE A 162 9.50 0.00 -9.92
C ILE A 162 9.84 1.45 -9.57
N ILE A 163 8.97 2.14 -8.82
CA ILE A 163 9.16 3.54 -8.42
C ILE A 163 10.41 3.70 -7.54
N ILE A 164 10.59 2.89 -6.49
CA ILE A 164 11.77 3.02 -5.64
C ILE A 164 13.06 2.70 -6.39
N ASN A 165 13.03 1.77 -7.34
CA ASN A 165 14.18 1.47 -8.18
C ASN A 165 14.52 2.59 -9.16
N GLN A 166 13.53 3.37 -9.64
CA GLN A 166 13.81 4.58 -10.43
C GLN A 166 14.63 5.58 -9.62
N PHE A 167 14.26 5.84 -8.36
CA PHE A 167 15.05 6.72 -7.48
C PHE A 167 16.46 6.18 -7.19
N LYS A 168 16.63 4.86 -7.08
CA LYS A 168 17.96 4.25 -6.94
C LYS A 168 18.83 4.48 -8.18
N LEU A 169 18.26 4.24 -9.37
CA LEU A 169 18.98 4.44 -10.62
C LEU A 169 19.37 5.90 -10.80
N GLU A 170 18.49 6.84 -10.46
CA GLU A 170 18.79 8.26 -10.48
C GLU A 170 19.93 8.62 -9.51
N ALA A 171 19.88 8.13 -8.27
CA ALA A 171 20.95 8.37 -7.29
C ALA A 171 22.31 7.90 -7.82
N LEU A 172 22.34 6.70 -8.42
CA LEU A 172 23.56 6.15 -9.02
C LEU A 172 24.02 6.96 -10.24
N ALA A 173 23.10 7.44 -11.07
CA ALA A 173 23.41 8.29 -12.22
C ALA A 173 24.02 9.65 -11.81
N LEU A 174 23.61 10.17 -10.65
CA LEU A 174 24.18 11.37 -10.03
C LEU A 174 25.51 11.11 -9.31
N GLY A 175 26.01 9.87 -9.31
CA GLY A 175 27.26 9.50 -8.65
C GLY A 175 27.14 9.41 -7.11
N LEU A 176 25.92 9.22 -6.59
CA LEU A 176 25.69 9.05 -5.16
C LEU A 176 25.86 7.57 -4.76
N ASP A 177 26.44 7.35 -3.58
CA ASP A 177 26.50 6.03 -2.98
C ASP A 177 25.15 5.68 -2.36
N LEU A 178 24.59 4.53 -2.75
CA LEU A 178 23.40 3.95 -2.15
C LEU A 178 23.80 3.01 -1.00
N TYR A 179 23.61 3.45 0.24
CA TYR A 179 24.00 2.67 1.43
C TYR A 179 22.91 1.69 1.88
N TYR A 180 21.65 2.04 1.68
CA TYR A 180 20.51 1.21 2.09
C TYR A 180 19.26 1.59 1.30
N SER A 181 18.37 0.61 1.13
CA SER A 181 17.00 0.85 0.68
C SER A 181 16.05 -0.15 1.32
N ASP A 182 14.91 0.33 1.76
CA ASP A 182 13.73 -0.46 2.11
C ASP A 182 12.58 -0.08 1.18
N THR A 183 11.49 -0.86 1.24
CA THR A 183 10.17 -0.71 0.59
C THR A 183 9.92 0.63 -0.10
N ASP A 184 9.98 1.73 0.63
CA ASP A 184 9.74 3.09 0.17
C ASP A 184 10.84 4.09 0.59
N SER A 185 12.02 3.63 1.01
CA SER A 185 13.07 4.50 1.53
C SER A 185 14.47 4.24 0.95
N LEU A 186 15.31 5.27 1.02
CA LEU A 186 16.71 5.28 0.54
C LEU A 186 17.62 5.98 1.56
N VAL A 187 18.84 5.47 1.70
CA VAL A 187 19.94 6.15 2.39
C VAL A 187 21.07 6.39 1.41
N LEU A 188 21.40 7.66 1.19
CA LEU A 188 22.35 8.11 0.17
C LEU A 188 23.51 8.91 0.79
N SER A 189 24.63 9.02 0.06
CA SER A 189 25.75 9.91 0.39
C SER A 189 25.51 11.39 0.07
N GLY A 190 24.39 11.72 -0.58
CA GLY A 190 24.02 13.07 -1.00
C GLY A 190 22.51 13.25 -1.12
N GLU A 191 22.07 14.49 -1.38
CA GLU A 191 20.66 14.81 -1.60
C GLU A 191 20.25 14.48 -3.04
N LEU A 192 19.02 14.00 -3.22
CA LEU A 192 18.40 13.94 -4.54
C LEU A 192 17.96 15.35 -4.99
N PRO A 193 17.74 15.56 -6.29
CA PRO A 193 17.24 16.82 -6.81
C PRO A 193 15.92 17.25 -6.15
N SER A 194 15.72 18.56 -5.97
CA SER A 194 14.56 19.10 -5.24
C SER A 194 13.23 18.81 -5.92
N GLU A 195 13.22 18.54 -7.23
CA GLU A 195 12.05 18.08 -7.95
C GLU A 195 11.55 16.69 -7.51
N MET A 196 12.44 15.85 -6.96
CA MET A 196 12.14 14.50 -6.49
C MET A 196 11.82 14.44 -5.00
N ILE A 197 12.10 15.52 -4.27
CA ILE A 197 11.92 15.61 -2.82
C ILE A 197 10.75 16.55 -2.50
N ASP A 198 9.70 16.04 -1.86
CA ASP A 198 8.66 16.88 -1.28
C ASP A 198 7.93 16.18 -0.13
N SER A 199 7.57 16.93 0.91
CA SER A 199 6.96 16.36 2.11
C SER A 199 5.45 16.12 2.02
N ALA A 200 4.77 16.70 1.03
CA ALA A 200 3.31 16.70 0.92
C ALA A 200 2.79 16.06 -0.38
N THR A 201 3.59 16.08 -1.43
CA THR A 201 3.24 15.63 -2.78
C THR A 201 3.33 14.12 -2.88
N LEU A 202 2.24 13.49 -3.34
CA LEU A 202 2.18 12.04 -3.51
C LEU A 202 3.16 11.59 -4.61
N GLY A 203 3.96 10.56 -4.31
CA GLY A 203 4.91 9.96 -5.26
C GLY A 203 6.31 10.57 -5.25
N LYS A 204 6.52 11.65 -4.48
CA LYS A 204 7.86 12.18 -4.18
C LYS A 204 8.37 11.62 -2.86
N LEU A 205 9.68 11.62 -2.69
CA LEU A 205 10.31 11.22 -1.43
C LEU A 205 10.32 12.41 -0.46
N LYS A 206 10.15 12.15 0.82
CA LYS A 206 10.32 13.13 1.88
C LYS A 206 11.71 13.00 2.47
N LEU A 207 12.42 14.12 2.61
CA LEU A 207 13.63 14.17 3.43
C LEU A 207 13.23 14.02 4.91
N GLU A 208 13.60 12.89 5.51
CA GLU A 208 13.35 12.61 6.93
C GLU A 208 14.52 13.10 7.78
N HIS A 209 15.75 12.66 7.47
CA HIS A 209 16.91 12.92 8.31
C HIS A 209 18.19 13.18 7.52
N LYS A 210 19.02 14.07 8.08
CA LYS A 210 20.44 14.21 7.74
C LYS A 210 21.26 13.45 8.78
N ILE A 211 22.08 12.53 8.33
CA ILE A 211 22.79 11.53 9.13
C ILE A 211 24.28 11.81 9.04
N LYS A 212 24.98 11.76 10.17
CA LYS A 212 26.44 11.91 10.23
C LYS A 212 27.15 10.58 10.01
N GLU A 213 26.68 9.55 10.71
CA GLU A 213 27.26 8.21 10.72
C GLU A 213 26.13 7.18 10.76
N GLY A 214 26.32 6.05 10.07
CA GLY A 214 25.36 4.96 10.02
C GLY A 214 26.05 3.65 9.69
N HIS A 215 25.53 2.57 10.27
CA HIS A 215 26.02 1.21 10.07
C HIS A 215 24.89 0.34 9.51
N SER A 216 25.18 -0.33 8.40
CA SER A 216 24.26 -1.26 7.74
C SER A 216 24.57 -2.68 8.15
N TYR A 217 23.55 -3.41 8.60
CA TYR A 217 23.52 -4.87 8.62
C TYR A 217 22.45 -5.34 7.63
N PRO A 218 22.53 -6.58 7.10
CA PRO A 218 21.61 -7.07 6.07
C PRO A 218 20.11 -6.93 6.40
N THR A 219 19.76 -6.91 7.70
CA THR A 219 18.37 -6.86 8.18
C THR A 219 18.03 -5.58 8.95
N TYR A 220 19.02 -4.76 9.31
CA TYR A 220 18.82 -3.58 10.16
C TYR A 220 19.79 -2.46 9.80
N PHE A 221 19.30 -1.23 9.78
CA PHE A 221 20.13 -0.04 9.60
C PHE A 221 20.13 0.79 10.90
N PHE A 222 21.31 0.95 11.50
CA PHE A 222 21.47 1.79 12.70
C PHE A 222 21.93 3.19 12.30
N LEU A 223 21.18 4.19 12.78
CA LEU A 223 21.42 5.60 12.48
C LEU A 223 21.87 6.35 13.73
N LYS A 224 22.99 7.06 13.64
CA LYS A 224 23.32 8.13 14.59
C LYS A 224 22.81 9.45 14.02
N ILE A 225 21.65 9.88 14.52
CA ILE A 225 20.97 11.10 14.08
C ILE A 225 21.59 12.31 14.82
N LEU A 226 21.87 13.39 14.09
CA LEU A 226 22.34 14.64 14.70
C LEU A 226 21.16 15.40 15.34
N THR A 227 21.00 15.21 16.64
CA THR A 227 20.44 16.22 17.55
C THR A 227 21.51 16.39 18.64
N TYR A 228 22.14 17.57 18.69
CA TYR A 228 23.32 17.93 19.52
C TYR A 228 23.61 17.01 20.72
N VAL A 229 24.83 16.43 20.80
CA VAL A 229 25.69 16.23 22.01
C VAL A 229 27.02 15.56 21.58
N TYR A 230 28.14 16.06 22.11
CA TYR A 230 29.51 15.54 21.97
C TYR A 230 29.69 14.16 22.63
N VAL A 231 30.44 13.23 22.01
CA VAL A 231 31.46 12.38 22.68
C VAL A 231 32.52 11.91 21.64
N THR A 232 33.79 12.09 22.00
CA THR A 232 35.05 11.72 21.31
C THR A 232 35.44 10.23 21.55
N PRO A 233 36.56 9.70 21.02
CA PRO A 233 36.57 8.64 20.00
C PRO A 233 36.97 7.24 20.52
N LEU A 234 36.77 6.20 19.70
CA LEU A 234 37.71 5.07 19.59
C LEU A 234 37.72 4.45 18.17
N SER A 235 38.76 4.83 17.42
CA SER A 235 39.53 4.11 16.38
C SER A 235 38.83 3.25 15.30
N ARG A 236 38.60 3.85 14.12
CA ARG A 236 38.90 3.30 12.76
C ARG A 236 38.91 4.46 11.74
N PRO A 237 39.65 4.40 10.62
CA PRO A 237 39.92 5.58 9.80
C PRO A 237 38.64 6.02 9.05
N PRO A 238 38.45 7.34 8.83
CA PRO A 238 37.33 7.86 8.07
C PRO A 238 37.58 7.67 6.57
N SER A 239 36.53 7.36 5.81
CA SER A 239 36.51 7.40 4.35
C SER A 239 35.07 7.67 3.86
N PRO A 240 34.91 8.47 2.80
CA PRO A 240 35.00 9.92 2.79
C PRO A 240 33.71 10.57 3.30
N THR A 241 33.89 11.75 3.87
CA THR A 241 32.89 12.58 4.54
C THR A 241 32.00 13.31 3.56
N GLY A 242 30.78 12.80 3.37
CA GLY A 242 29.62 13.57 2.89
C GLY A 242 28.47 13.43 3.89
N PRO A 243 27.62 14.46 4.07
CA PRO A 243 26.39 14.30 4.84
C PRO A 243 25.55 13.17 4.22
N ARG A 244 25.05 12.25 5.04
CA ARG A 244 24.20 11.15 4.57
C ARG A 244 22.74 11.56 4.69
N PHE A 245 21.88 11.09 3.80
CA PHE A 245 20.47 11.53 3.77
C PHE A 245 19.54 10.34 3.76
N LEU A 246 18.55 10.34 4.65
CA LEU A 246 17.44 9.39 4.67
C LEU A 246 16.20 10.02 4.05
N LEU A 247 15.69 9.33 3.04
CA LEU A 247 14.50 9.70 2.28
C LEU A 247 13.45 8.58 2.42
N ILE A 248 12.18 8.92 2.68
CA ILE A 248 11.03 7.99 2.79
C ILE A 248 9.85 8.52 1.98
#